data_AF-A0A434CNV4-F1
#
_entry.id   AF-A0A434CNV4-F1
#
_cell.length_a   1.000
_cell.length_b   1.000
_cell.length_c   1.000
_cell.angle_alpha   90.00
_cell.angle_beta   90.00
_cell.angle_gamma   90.00
#
_symmetry.space_group_name_H-M   'P 1'
#
loop_
_entity.id
_entity.type
_entity.pdbx_description
1 polymer ?
#
loop_
_entity_poly.entity_id
_entity_poly.type
_entity_poly.pdbx_seq_one_letter_code
_entity_poly.pdbx_strand_id
1 'polypeptide(L)'
;MANPKSKNSSTPKNDLPRGRRDGPTAKPRARPVRSHSLYSPAEVHEIFRRFSVQRPEPKGELEHINAFTLLVAVVLSAQATDVG
;
A
#
# COMPACT_ATOMS: atom_id res chain seq x y z
N MET A 1 -7.13 -8.53 28.49
CA MET A 1 -6.48 -7.22 28.26
C MET A 1 -6.92 -6.69 26.90
N ALA A 2 -7.07 -5.37 26.79
CA ALA A 2 -8.07 -4.68 25.95
C ALA A 2 -7.99 -4.92 24.43
N ASN A 3 -9.16 -5.07 23.82
CA ASN A 3 -9.39 -5.23 22.38
C ASN A 3 -9.22 -3.86 21.67
N PRO A 4 -8.42 -3.71 20.60
CA PRO A 4 -8.32 -2.44 19.89
C PRO A 4 -9.63 -2.17 19.14
N LYS A 5 -10.24 -1.01 19.43
CA LYS A 5 -11.54 -0.60 18.89
C LYS A 5 -11.49 -0.56 17.36
N SER A 6 -12.33 -1.38 16.69
CA SER A 6 -12.59 -1.23 15.27
C SER A 6 -13.28 0.11 15.02
N LYS A 7 -12.60 1.03 14.35
CA LYS A 7 -13.18 2.31 13.96
C LYS A 7 -14.09 2.06 12.77
N ASN A 8 -15.37 1.77 13.05
CA ASN A 8 -16.42 1.69 12.06
C ASN A 8 -16.54 3.05 11.35
N SER A 9 -16.08 3.13 10.11
CA SER A 9 -16.32 4.27 9.25
C SER A 9 -17.76 4.22 8.76
N SER A 10 -18.69 4.76 9.55
CA SER A 10 -20.05 5.05 9.10
C SER A 10 -20.01 6.26 8.16
N THR A 11 -19.97 6.04 6.86
CA THR A 11 -20.30 7.07 5.87
C THR A 11 -21.82 7.25 5.80
N PRO A 12 -22.36 8.46 5.89
CA PRO A 12 -23.78 8.68 5.62
C PRO A 12 -24.03 8.47 4.12
N LYS A 13 -25.07 7.69 3.79
CA LYS A 13 -25.64 7.64 2.45
C LYS A 13 -26.10 9.03 2.04
N ASN A 14 -25.63 9.51 0.89
CA ASN A 14 -26.33 10.56 0.17
C ASN A 14 -26.43 10.11 -1.29
N ASP A 15 -27.60 9.55 -1.61
CA ASP A 15 -27.96 9.15 -2.96
C ASP A 15 -28.17 10.41 -3.81
N LEU A 16 -27.20 10.72 -4.66
CA LEU A 16 -27.33 11.71 -5.73
C LEU A 16 -26.94 11.06 -7.06
N PRO A 17 -27.67 11.33 -8.15
CA PRO A 17 -27.57 10.57 -9.39
C PRO A 17 -26.18 10.73 -10.00
N ARG A 18 -25.60 9.61 -10.44
CA ARG A 18 -24.30 9.55 -11.13
C ARG A 18 -24.44 10.11 -12.55
N GLY A 19 -24.51 11.43 -12.67
CA GLY A 19 -24.38 12.13 -13.94
C GLY A 19 -22.90 12.24 -14.33
N ARG A 20 -22.47 11.48 -15.35
CA ARG A 20 -21.22 11.75 -16.07
C ARG A 20 -21.32 13.15 -16.67
N ARG A 21 -20.42 14.06 -16.30
CA ARG A 21 -20.17 15.31 -17.02
C ARG A 21 -18.78 15.21 -17.65
N ASP A 22 -18.70 14.45 -18.74
CA ASP A 22 -17.52 14.43 -19.61
C ASP A 22 -17.76 15.43 -20.74
N GLY A 23 -17.54 16.71 -20.44
CA GLY A 23 -17.54 17.79 -21.43
C GLY A 23 -16.10 18.28 -21.68
N PRO A 24 -15.75 18.73 -22.88
CA PRO A 24 -14.39 19.18 -23.24
C PRO A 24 -13.90 20.41 -22.45
N THR A 25 -14.78 21.06 -21.67
CA THR A 25 -14.49 22.22 -20.81
C THR A 25 -14.56 21.90 -19.30
N ALA A 26 -14.63 20.62 -18.92
CA ALA A 26 -14.70 20.22 -17.52
C ALA A 26 -13.38 20.52 -16.78
N LYS A 27 -13.45 21.39 -15.75
CA LYS A 27 -12.31 21.67 -14.88
C LYS A 27 -11.89 20.37 -14.17
N PRO A 28 -10.58 20.01 -14.16
CA PRO A 28 -10.12 18.82 -13.47
C PRO A 28 -10.42 18.94 -11.98
N ARG A 29 -11.14 17.96 -11.44
CA ARG A 29 -11.45 17.92 -10.01
C ARG A 29 -10.15 17.63 -9.26
N ALA A 30 -9.84 18.42 -8.23
CA ALA A 30 -8.66 18.21 -7.41
C ALA A 30 -8.65 16.76 -6.91
N ARG A 31 -7.57 16.03 -7.23
CA ARG A 31 -7.41 14.64 -6.82
C ARG A 31 -7.29 14.65 -5.29
N PRO A 32 -8.12 13.89 -4.55
CA PRO A 32 -7.99 13.86 -3.10
C PRO A 32 -6.57 13.42 -2.75
N VAL A 33 -5.88 14.26 -1.98
CA VAL A 33 -4.55 13.94 -1.44
C VAL A 33 -4.69 12.63 -0.68
N ARG A 34 -3.86 11.64 -1.02
CA ARG A 34 -4.03 10.27 -0.53
C ARG A 34 -4.14 10.27 0.99
N SER A 35 -5.21 9.64 1.44
CA SER A 35 -5.60 9.42 2.83
C SER A 35 -4.41 9.00 3.68
N HIS A 36 -4.32 9.56 4.87
CA HIS A 36 -3.49 9.05 5.95
C HIS A 36 -3.61 7.52 6.07
N SER A 37 -2.51 6.90 6.51
CA SER A 37 -2.45 5.47 6.84
C SER A 37 -3.69 5.04 7.62
N LEU A 38 -4.24 3.87 7.28
CA LEU A 38 -5.34 3.26 8.04
C LEU A 38 -4.91 2.85 9.46
N TYR A 39 -3.61 2.76 9.70
CA TYR A 39 -3.01 2.43 10.99
C TYR A 39 -2.54 3.69 11.71
N SER A 40 -2.78 3.72 13.02
CA SER A 40 -2.12 4.66 13.93
C SER A 40 -0.61 4.42 13.99
N PRO A 41 0.19 5.42 14.40
CA PRO A 41 1.64 5.24 14.55
C PRO A 41 2.02 4.07 15.48
N ALA A 42 1.27 3.87 16.57
CA ALA A 42 1.51 2.76 17.49
C ALA A 42 1.29 1.39 16.83
N GLU A 43 0.24 1.26 15.99
CA GLU A 43 -0.03 0.03 15.24
C GLU A 43 1.07 -0.25 14.20
N VAL A 44 1.55 0.79 13.50
CA VAL A 44 2.68 0.65 12.56
C VAL A 44 3.93 0.15 13.29
N HIS A 45 4.25 0.72 14.46
CA HIS A 45 5.40 0.27 15.25
C HIS A 45 5.26 -1.19 15.69
N GLU A 46 4.08 -1.62 16.11
CA GLU A 46 3.86 -3.03 16.49
C GLU A 46 3.95 -3.99 15.30
N ILE A 47 3.51 -3.58 14.10
CA ILE A 47 3.68 -4.37 12.87
C ILE A 47 5.18 -4.61 12.60
N PHE A 48 5.99 -3.54 12.59
CA PHE A 48 7.43 -3.67 12.36
C PHE A 48 8.15 -4.40 13.49
N ARG A 49 7.71 -4.27 14.74
CA ARG A 49 8.23 -5.07 15.86
C ARG A 49 7.99 -6.57 15.65
N ARG A 50 6.82 -6.96 15.15
CA ARG A 50 6.52 -8.36 14.84
C ARG A 50 7.41 -8.88 13.71
N PHE A 51 7.63 -8.07 12.68
CA PHE A 51 8.53 -8.44 11.58
C PHE A 51 9.98 -8.58 12.06
N SER A 52 10.48 -7.69 12.90
CA SER A 52 11.84 -7.80 13.43
C SER A 52 12.04 -9.01 14.33
N VAL A 53 11.00 -9.42 15.09
CA VAL A 53 11.06 -10.66 15.89
C VAL A 53 11.05 -11.91 14.99
N GLN A 54 10.23 -11.93 13.94
CA GLN A 54 10.09 -13.09 13.04
C GLN A 54 11.25 -13.23 12.06
N ARG A 55 11.79 -12.11 11.57
CA ARG A 55 12.92 -12.04 10.63
C ARG A 55 13.92 -11.00 11.13
N PRO A 56 14.75 -11.35 12.13
CA PRO A 56 15.72 -10.43 12.73
C PRO A 56 16.73 -9.86 11.72
N GLU A 57 17.11 -10.67 10.74
CA GLU A 57 17.98 -10.29 9.62
C GLU A 57 17.24 -10.49 8.30
N PRO A 58 16.42 -9.51 7.85
CA PRO A 58 15.73 -9.63 6.58
C PRO A 58 16.74 -9.57 5.44
N LYS A 59 16.87 -10.67 4.70
CA LYS A 59 17.69 -10.75 3.49
C LYS A 59 16.79 -10.67 2.26
N GLY A 60 17.32 -10.09 1.18
CA GLY A 60 16.67 -10.15 -0.13
C GLY A 60 16.66 -11.59 -0.64
N GLU A 61 15.68 -11.92 -1.48
CA GLU A 61 15.53 -13.26 -2.05
C GLU A 61 16.42 -13.48 -3.28
N LEU A 62 16.98 -12.40 -3.84
CA LEU A 62 17.76 -12.43 -5.08
C LEU A 62 19.25 -12.61 -4.79
N GLU A 63 19.82 -13.68 -5.33
CA GLU A 63 21.26 -13.93 -5.31
C GLU A 63 22.01 -12.90 -6.17
N HIS A 64 23.03 -12.28 -5.60
CA HIS A 64 23.86 -11.29 -6.28
C HIS A 64 25.23 -11.16 -5.60
N ILE A 65 26.25 -10.84 -6.38
CA ILE A 65 27.63 -10.65 -5.90
C ILE A 65 28.09 -9.19 -5.99
N ASN A 66 27.36 -8.37 -6.75
CA ASN A 66 27.58 -6.94 -6.90
C ASN A 66 26.29 -6.22 -7.34
N ALA A 67 26.32 -4.89 -7.34
CA ALA A 67 25.17 -4.06 -7.71
C ALA A 67 24.68 -4.31 -9.15
N PHE A 68 25.58 -4.59 -10.09
CA PHE A 68 25.20 -4.91 -11.47
C PHE A 68 24.40 -6.22 -11.55
N THR A 69 24.84 -7.27 -10.85
CA THR A 69 24.11 -8.55 -10.79
C THR A 69 22.77 -8.43 -10.07
N LEU A 70 22.66 -7.58 -9.04
CA LEU A 70 21.40 -7.29 -8.37
C LEU A 70 20.41 -6.61 -9.32
N LEU A 71 20.85 -5.62 -10.09
CA LEU A 71 20.01 -4.94 -11.08
C LEU A 71 19.45 -5.93 -12.10
N VAL A 72 20.30 -6.80 -12.66
CA VAL A 72 19.87 -7.84 -13.60
C VAL A 72 18.87 -8.79 -12.94
N ALA A 73 19.13 -9.25 -11.72
CA ALA A 73 18.22 -10.13 -10.99
C ALA A 73 16.84 -9.48 -10.75
N VAL A 74 16.80 -8.19 -10.40
CA VAL A 74 15.54 -7.45 -10.20
C VAL A 74 14.75 -7.34 -11.51
N VAL A 75 15.41 -7.01 -12.62
CA VAL A 75 14.76 -6.89 -13.94
C VAL A 75 14.14 -8.22 -14.35
N LEU A 76 14.83 -9.34 -14.13
CA LEU A 76 14.30 -10.67 -14.43
C LEU A 76 13.17 -11.10 -13.47
N SER A 77 13.22 -10.69 -12.21
CA SER A 77 12.18 -11.03 -11.22
C SER A 77 10.82 -10.40 -11.49
N ALA A 78 10.79 -9.21 -12.14
CA ALA A 78 9.57 -8.42 -12.31
C ALA A 78 8.48 -9.11 -13.14
N GLN A 79 8.84 -10.11 -13.97
CA GLN A 79 7.89 -10.92 -14.73
C GLN A 79 7.90 -12.41 -14.37
N ALA A 80 8.80 -12.84 -13.48
CA ALA A 80 8.84 -14.24 -13.03
C ALA A 80 7.56 -14.66 -12.29
N THR A 81 6.78 -13.71 -11.77
CA THR A 81 5.54 -13.94 -11.03
C THR A 81 4.27 -13.50 -11.77
N ASP A 82 4.34 -13.21 -13.08
CA ASP A 82 3.18 -12.72 -13.88
C ASP A 82 2.32 -13.86 -14.47
N VAL A 83 2.19 -14.96 -13.73
CA VAL A 83 1.26 -16.07 -14.03
C VAL A 83 0.62 -16.52 -12.72
N GLY A 84 -0.43 -15.78 -12.34
CA GLY A 84 -1.35 -16.07 -11.25
C GLY A 84 -2.75 -15.61 -11.63
#